data_AF-A0A327JLD8-F1
#
_entry.id   AF-A0A327JLD8-F1
#
_cell.length_a   1.000
_cell.length_b   1.000
_cell.length_c   1.000
_cell.angle_alpha   90.00
_cell.angle_beta   90.00
_cell.angle_gamma   90.00
#
_symmetry.space_group_name_H-M   'P 1'
#
loop_
_entity.id
_entity.type
_entity.pdbx_description
1 polymer ?
#
loop_
_entity_poly.entity_id
_entity_poly.type
_entity_poly.pdbx_seq_one_letter_code
_entity_poly.pdbx_strand_id
1 'polypeptide(L)'
;VFQPHTFTRTQSFLNEFAESLKKADYVYLCDIFGSARENAGKLTIGDLQEKIPQAKLIDENDTSILKEHENAVLIFMGAGDIQKYLR
;
A
#
# COMPACT_ATOMS: atom_id res chain seq x y z
N VAL A 1 6.02 0.73 3.31
CA VAL A 1 5.27 1.25 2.15
C VAL A 1 4.81 0.06 1.31
N PHE A 2 3.51 -0.08 1.09
CA PHE A 2 2.92 -1.23 0.40
C PHE A 2 2.08 -0.78 -0.79
N GLN A 3 2.43 -1.26 -1.98
CA GLN A 3 1.63 -1.14 -3.19
C GLN A 3 1.03 -2.50 -3.52
N PRO A 4 -0.30 -2.69 -3.35
CA PRO A 4 -0.94 -3.92 -3.76
C PRO A 4 -0.85 -4.09 -5.27
N HIS A 5 -0.67 -5.33 -5.72
CA HIS A 5 -0.66 -5.68 -7.14
C HIS A 5 -1.90 -6.50 -7.47
N THR A 6 -2.63 -6.05 -8.50
CA THR A 6 -3.95 -6.50 -8.97
C THR A 6 -5.11 -6.31 -7.99
N PHE A 7 -6.28 -5.94 -8.52
CA PHE A 7 -7.51 -5.75 -7.75
C PHE A 7 -8.02 -7.09 -7.20
N THR A 8 -8.01 -8.12 -8.03
CA THR A 8 -8.47 -9.47 -7.70
C THR A 8 -7.69 -10.10 -6.55
N ARG A 9 -6.35 -9.92 -6.52
CA ARG A 9 -5.51 -10.43 -5.43
C ARG A 9 -5.73 -9.66 -4.14
N THR A 10 -5.81 -8.33 -4.23
CA THR A 10 -6.11 -7.49 -3.06
C THR A 10 -7.46 -7.84 -2.46
N GLN A 11 -8.47 -8.11 -3.30
CA GLN A 11 -9.79 -8.53 -2.84
C GLN A 11 -9.76 -9.90 -2.15
N SER A 12 -9.04 -10.86 -2.73
CA SER A 12 -8.96 -12.23 -2.22
C SER A 12 -8.26 -12.32 -0.87
N PHE A 13 -7.28 -11.45 -0.62
CA PHE A 13 -6.44 -11.48 0.58
C PHE A 13 -6.57 -10.21 1.44
N LEU A 14 -7.71 -9.53 1.34
CA LEU A 14 -7.90 -8.20 1.94
C LEU A 14 -7.67 -8.23 3.46
N ASN A 15 -8.18 -9.24 4.14
CA ASN A 15 -8.04 -9.36 5.60
C ASN A 15 -6.61 -9.82 5.97
N GLU A 16 -6.03 -10.74 5.20
CA GLU A 16 -4.68 -11.26 5.43
C GLU A 16 -3.61 -10.18 5.24
N PHE A 17 -3.78 -9.30 4.24
CA PHE A 17 -2.96 -8.11 4.08
C PHE A 17 -3.11 -7.18 5.29
N ALA A 18 -4.33 -6.90 5.72
CA ALA A 18 -4.55 -6.05 6.89
C ALA A 18 -3.87 -6.61 8.15
N GLU A 19 -4.06 -7.89 8.46
CA GLU A 19 -3.45 -8.54 9.63
C GLU A 19 -1.92 -8.59 9.55
N SER A 20 -1.35 -8.74 8.35
CA SER A 20 0.10 -8.73 8.17
C SER A 20 0.69 -7.33 8.33
N LEU A 21 0.07 -6.33 7.72
CA LEU A 21 0.55 -4.94 7.70
C LEU A 21 0.37 -4.25 9.07
N LYS A 22 -0.67 -4.60 9.83
CA LYS A 22 -0.91 -4.07 11.19
C LYS A 22 0.24 -4.29 12.18
N LYS A 23 1.16 -5.21 11.88
CA LYS A 23 2.33 -5.51 12.72
C LYS A 23 3.42 -4.45 12.66
N ALA A 24 3.40 -3.58 11.65
CA ALA A 24 4.35 -2.47 11.53
C ALA A 24 3.91 -1.27 12.37
N ASP A 25 4.88 -0.51 12.88
CA ASP A 25 4.63 0.74 13.61
C ASP A 25 3.92 1.78 12.73
N TYR A 26 4.31 1.85 11.46
CA TYR A 26 3.72 2.75 10.46
C TYR A 26 3.41 2.00 9.16
N VAL A 27 2.22 2.24 8.61
CA VAL A 27 1.78 1.66 7.34
C VAL A 27 1.46 2.78 6.36
N TYR A 28 2.14 2.77 5.22
CA TYR A 28 1.84 3.64 4.08
C TYR A 28 1.34 2.79 2.92
N LEU A 29 0.17 3.13 2.42
CA LEU A 29 -0.51 2.43 1.33
C LEU A 29 -0.48 3.27 0.06
N CYS A 30 -0.05 2.65 -1.03
CA CYS A 30 -0.13 3.22 -2.37
C CYS A 30 -1.41 2.75 -3.06
N ASP A 31 -1.79 3.41 -4.15
CA ASP A 31 -2.89 2.93 -4.99
C ASP A 31 -2.65 1.51 -5.50
N ILE A 32 -3.75 0.78 -5.74
CA ILE A 32 -3.69 -0.58 -6.28
C ILE A 32 -3.11 -0.51 -7.68
N PHE A 33 -1.98 -1.17 -7.88
CA PHE A 33 -1.39 -1.32 -9.20
C PHE A 33 -2.14 -2.39 -9.98
N GLY A 34 -3.06 -1.96 -10.84
CA GLY A 34 -3.86 -2.83 -11.69
C GLY A 34 -3.07 -3.43 -12.85
N SER A 35 -3.47 -4.61 -13.31
CA SER A 35 -2.96 -5.15 -14.58
C SER A 35 -3.78 -4.63 -15.77
N ALA A 36 -3.17 -4.52 -16.96
CA ALA A 36 -3.86 -4.07 -18.19
C ALA A 36 -5.07 -4.93 -18.61
N ARG A 37 -5.30 -6.08 -17.95
CA ARG A 37 -6.38 -7.03 -18.24
C ARG A 37 -7.48 -7.01 -17.18
N GLU A 38 -7.35 -6.22 -16.13
CA GLU A 38 -8.36 -6.10 -15.08
C GLU A 38 -9.28 -4.91 -15.33
N ASN A 39 -10.59 -5.16 -15.20
CA ASN A 39 -11.51 -4.08 -14.94
C ASN A 39 -11.26 -3.61 -13.51
N ALA A 40 -11.17 -2.29 -13.31
CA ALA A 40 -11.14 -1.72 -11.97
C ALA A 40 -12.36 -2.26 -11.21
N GLY A 41 -12.11 -3.12 -10.22
CA GLY A 41 -13.15 -3.70 -9.39
C GLY A 41 -13.79 -2.63 -8.50
N LYS A 42 -14.80 -3.02 -7.71
CA LYS A 42 -15.33 -2.13 -6.66
C LYS A 42 -14.33 -1.86 -5.53
N LEU A 43 -13.27 -2.68 -5.45
CA LEU A 43 -12.25 -2.56 -4.43
C LEU A 43 -11.31 -1.38 -4.74
N THR A 44 -11.09 -0.56 -3.73
CA THR A 44 -10.14 0.54 -3.72
C THR A 44 -9.07 0.27 -2.65
N ILE A 45 -8.01 1.08 -2.64
CA ILE A 45 -7.04 1.02 -1.53
C ILE A 45 -7.69 1.44 -0.19
N GLY A 46 -8.75 2.25 -0.24
CA GLY A 46 -9.53 2.66 0.93
C GLY A 46 -10.11 1.48 1.70
N ASP A 47 -10.57 0.43 1.01
CA ASP A 47 -11.09 -0.79 1.65
C ASP A 47 -10.03 -1.50 2.52
N LEU A 48 -8.75 -1.43 2.12
CA LEU A 48 -7.64 -1.95 2.91
C LEU A 48 -7.27 -0.99 4.04
N GLN A 49 -7.30 0.32 3.77
CA GLN A 49 -7.02 1.35 4.77
C GLN A 49 -8.00 1.30 5.94
N GLU A 50 -9.31 1.15 5.68
CA GLU A 50 -10.35 1.03 6.71
C GLU A 50 -10.08 -0.14 7.69
N LYS A 51 -9.39 -1.17 7.22
CA LYS A 51 -9.03 -2.34 8.04
C LYS A 51 -7.75 -2.14 8.83
N ILE A 52 -6.94 -1.13 8.55
CA ILE A 52 -5.64 -0.87 9.19
C ILE A 52 -5.70 0.55 9.77
N PRO A 53 -6.16 0.74 11.02
CA PRO A 53 -6.42 2.08 11.58
C PRO A 53 -5.23 3.04 11.53
N GLN A 54 -3.99 2.54 11.60
CA GLN A 54 -2.77 3.34 11.52
C GLN A 54 -2.28 3.60 10.08
N ALA A 55 -2.96 3.07 9.06
CA ALA A 55 -2.52 3.22 7.68
C ALA A 55 -2.85 4.61 7.13
N LYS A 56 -1.88 5.17 6.41
CA LYS A 56 -2.02 6.42 5.66
C LYS A 56 -1.83 6.14 4.17
N LEU A 57 -2.61 6.80 3.32
CA LEU A 57 -2.34 6.82 1.89
C LEU A 57 -1.11 7.70 1.62
N ILE A 58 -0.30 7.33 0.63
CA ILE A 58 0.86 8.09 0.19
C ILE A 58 0.78 8.37 -1.31
N ASP A 59 1.08 9.61 -1.69
CA ASP A 59 1.11 10.05 -3.09
C ASP A 59 2.49 9.73 -3.70
N GLU A 60 2.52 9.28 -4.96
CA GLU A 60 3.80 9.02 -5.64
C GLU A 60 4.61 10.31 -5.90
N ASN A 61 3.95 11.46 -5.89
CA ASN A 61 4.57 12.77 -6.09
C ASN A 61 5.04 13.42 -4.79
N ASP A 62 4.57 12.95 -3.64
CA ASP A 62 4.98 13.46 -2.33
C ASP A 62 5.20 12.33 -1.32
N THR A 63 6.47 11.94 -1.22
CA THR A 63 7.00 10.93 -0.30
C THR A 63 7.71 11.56 0.92
N SER A 64 7.62 12.89 1.09
CA SER A 64 8.37 13.63 2.11
C SER A 64 8.09 13.14 3.53
N ILE A 65 6.86 12.69 3.80
CA ILE A 65 6.44 12.09 5.07
C ILE A 65 7.31 10.89 5.50
N LEU A 66 7.93 10.18 4.54
CA LEU A 66 8.80 9.05 4.86
C LEU A 66 10.13 9.50 5.50
N LYS A 67 10.55 10.74 5.24
CA LYS A 67 11.79 11.32 5.78
C LYS A 67 11.67 11.73 7.24
N GLU A 68 10.44 11.83 7.76
CA GLU A 68 10.17 12.13 9.18
C GLU A 68 10.51 10.95 10.10
N HIS A 69 10.68 9.74 9.55
CA HIS A 69 11.05 8.55 10.32
C HIS A 69 12.55 8.48 10.55
N GLU A 70 13.01 9.03 11.67
CA GLU A 70 14.40 8.88 12.11
C GLU A 70 14.66 7.50 12.72
N ASN A 71 15.84 6.93 12.48
CA ASN A 71 16.27 5.61 12.99
C ASN A 71 15.31 4.45 12.64
N ALA A 72 14.67 4.50 11.47
CA ALA A 72 13.73 3.50 11.01
C ALA A 72 14.28 2.66 9.84
N VAL A 73 13.73 1.46 9.68
CA VAL A 73 13.89 0.64 8.48
C VAL A 73 12.63 0.78 7.63
N LEU A 74 12.75 1.43 6.47
CA LEU A 74 11.66 1.55 5.52
C LEU A 74 11.67 0.37 4.55
N ILE A 75 10.61 -0.44 4.58
CA ILE A 75 10.42 -1.55 3.64
C ILE A 75 9.43 -1.13 2.57
N PHE A 76 9.84 -1.22 1.30
CA PHE A 76 9.00 -0.98 0.13
C PHE A 76 8.61 -2.33 -0.46
N MET A 77 7.31 -2.60 -0.51
CA MET A 77 6.76 -3.90 -0.91
C MET A 77 5.73 -3.69 -2.02
N GLY A 78 5.96 -4.31 -3.17
CA GLY A 78 5.08 -4.24 -4.33
C GLY A 78 5.71 -4.94 -5.52
N ALA A 79 4.88 -5.35 -6.49
CA ALA A 79 5.33 -6.00 -7.72
C ALA A 79 5.08 -5.15 -8.98
N GLY A 80 4.51 -3.95 -8.81
CA GLY A 80 4.26 -2.99 -9.87
C GLY A 80 5.41 -1.99 -10.01
N ASP A 81 5.09 -0.71 -9.87
CA ASP A 81 6.02 0.39 -9.98
C ASP A 81 6.36 1.06 -8.64
N ILE A 82 6.33 0.31 -7.55
CA ILE A 82 6.66 0.74 -6.18
C ILE A 82 7.95 1.58 -6.08
N GLN A 83 8.93 1.35 -6.97
CA GLN A 83 10.16 2.14 -7.03
C GLN A 83 9.94 3.64 -7.27
N LYS A 84 8.78 4.06 -7.80
CA LYS A 84 8.44 5.48 -7.94
C LYS A 84 8.36 6.19 -6.59
N TYR A 85 7.98 5.46 -5.54
CA TYR A 85 7.86 5.96 -4.17
C TYR A 85 9.19 6.00 -3.40
N LEU A 86 10.30 5.54 -4.00
CA LEU A 86 11.64 5.61 -3.39
C LEU A 86 12.30 7.00 -3.54
N ARG A 87 11.60 7.97 -4.13
CA ARG A 87 12.13 9.31 -4.46
C ARG A 87 12.10 10.25 -3.27
#